data_AF-A0A0D2HEH0-F1
#
_entry.id   AF-A0A0D2HEH0-F1
#
_cell.length_a   1.000
_cell.length_b   1.000
_cell.length_c   1.000
_cell.angle_alpha   90.00
_cell.angle_beta   90.00
_cell.angle_gamma   90.00
#
_symmetry.space_group_name_H-M   'P 1'
#
loop_
_entity.id
_entity.type
_entity.pdbx_description
1 polymer ?
#
loop_
_entity_poly.entity_id
_entity_poly.type
_entity_poly.pdbx_seq_one_letter_code
_entity_poly.pdbx_strand_id
1 'polypeptide(L)'
;MPLQTVQYIPASRKDVIRQQQVTMIRAVAHERKPWDNSRSTNHWCLYLQTSPTSSVRVDMTPSYSYPSTRLPGGSKGNLIVSELPYVVTNHAKKIVQIRPMQGLRVHHIVDALIQAGRDKYEFDRDGVGCRMWTSNTLSLLQSNGYGNSGQIQEAQAAILKVWPDGTSLELDRGAYY
;
A
#
# COMPACT_ATOMS: atom_id res chain seq x y z
N MET A 1 2.62 23.13 -10.98
CA MET A 1 3.20 22.76 -9.67
C MET A 1 3.94 21.45 -9.83
N PRO A 2 5.09 21.23 -9.16
CA PRO A 2 5.79 19.95 -9.21
C PRO A 2 4.92 18.85 -8.59
N LEU A 3 5.01 17.62 -9.12
CA LEU A 3 4.32 16.48 -8.54
C LEU A 3 4.88 16.20 -7.15
N GLN A 4 4.03 16.32 -6.13
CA GLN A 4 4.33 15.83 -4.79
C GLN A 4 3.92 14.36 -4.69
N THR A 5 4.90 13.46 -4.71
CA THR A 5 4.69 12.00 -4.73
C THR A 5 4.21 11.45 -3.39
N VAL A 6 4.45 12.15 -2.28
CA VAL A 6 4.06 11.72 -0.92
C VAL A 6 3.17 12.76 -0.24
N GLN A 7 2.00 12.32 0.20
CA GLN A 7 0.97 13.16 0.80
C GLN A 7 0.56 12.61 2.17
N TYR A 8 0.51 13.48 3.17
CA TYR A 8 0.04 13.12 4.52
C TYR A 8 -1.37 13.63 4.74
N ILE A 9 -2.23 12.80 5.35
CA ILE A 9 -3.61 13.17 5.65
C ILE A 9 -3.88 12.92 7.15
N PRO A 10 -4.22 13.95 7.95
CA PRO A 10 -4.16 15.37 7.57
C PRO A 10 -2.71 15.87 7.45
N ALA A 11 -2.46 16.78 6.52
CA ALA A 11 -1.09 17.28 6.24
C ALA A 11 -0.46 17.98 7.46
N SER A 12 -1.28 18.69 8.25
CA SER A 12 -0.86 19.38 9.48
C SER A 12 -0.32 18.43 10.56
N ARG A 13 -0.62 17.13 10.48
CA ARG A 13 -0.17 16.13 11.45
C ARG A 13 0.97 15.25 10.94
N LYS A 14 1.61 15.62 9.82
CA LYS A 14 2.73 14.86 9.22
C LYS A 14 3.76 14.41 10.27
N ASP A 15 4.25 15.31 11.11
CA ASP A 15 5.30 14.99 12.07
C ASP A 15 4.81 14.06 13.18
N VAL A 16 3.56 14.24 13.63
CA VAL A 16 2.93 13.34 14.59
C VAL A 16 2.75 11.95 13.99
N ILE A 17 2.19 11.86 12.78
CA ILE A 17 1.99 10.60 12.04
C ILE A 17 3.31 9.83 11.92
N ARG A 18 4.37 10.52 11.51
CA ARG A 18 5.70 9.94 11.31
C ARG A 18 6.26 9.32 12.58
N GLN A 19 6.03 9.93 13.73
CA GLN A 19 6.56 9.46 15.02
C GLN A 19 5.78 8.30 15.65
N GLN A 20 4.59 7.95 15.15
CA GLN A 20 3.78 6.89 15.76
C GLN A 20 4.49 5.54 15.69
N GLN A 21 4.45 4.80 16.81
CA GLN A 21 4.98 3.44 16.89
C GLN A 21 4.02 2.48 16.19
N VAL A 22 4.56 1.56 15.40
CA VAL A 22 3.80 0.52 14.72
C VAL A 22 3.78 -0.72 15.59
N THR A 23 2.57 -1.14 15.99
CA THR A 23 2.35 -2.33 16.84
C THR A 23 1.92 -3.55 16.03
N MET A 24 1.34 -3.34 14.86
CA MET A 24 0.96 -4.39 13.91
C MET A 24 0.92 -3.81 12.49
N ILE A 25 1.44 -4.52 11.51
CA ILE A 25 1.26 -4.21 10.10
C ILE A 25 0.14 -5.10 9.57
N ARG A 26 -0.79 -4.55 8.80
CA ARG A 26 -1.86 -5.31 8.14
C ARG A 26 -1.81 -5.07 6.64
N ALA A 27 -1.61 -6.13 5.87
CA ALA A 27 -1.86 -6.09 4.43
C ALA A 27 -3.35 -6.39 4.21
N VAL A 28 -4.06 -5.46 3.55
CA VAL A 28 -5.52 -5.49 3.49
C VAL A 28 -6.00 -5.46 2.04
N ALA A 29 -6.84 -6.43 1.68
CA ALA A 29 -7.64 -6.39 0.47
C ALA A 29 -8.96 -5.68 0.77
N HIS A 30 -9.28 -4.64 0.01
CA HIS A 30 -10.57 -3.95 0.06
C HIS A 30 -11.56 -4.58 -0.92
N GLU A 31 -12.70 -3.94 -1.13
CA GLU A 31 -13.68 -4.34 -2.12
C GLU A 31 -13.08 -4.46 -3.53
N ARG A 32 -13.74 -5.29 -4.34
CA ARG A 32 -13.38 -5.46 -5.74
C ARG A 32 -13.70 -4.20 -6.52
N LYS A 33 -12.81 -3.84 -7.43
CA LYS A 33 -13.03 -2.85 -8.47
C LYS A 33 -12.89 -3.53 -9.82
N PRO A 34 -13.63 -3.08 -10.85
CA PRO A 34 -13.36 -3.49 -12.22
C PRO A 34 -11.89 -3.24 -12.57
N TRP A 35 -11.23 -4.23 -13.17
CA TRP A 35 -9.90 -4.08 -13.78
C TRP A 35 -10.05 -3.90 -15.29
N ASP A 36 -10.90 -4.71 -15.92
CA ASP A 36 -11.29 -4.56 -17.31
C ASP A 36 -12.75 -5.00 -17.48
N ASN A 37 -13.21 -5.11 -18.74
CA ASN A 37 -14.59 -5.52 -19.06
C ASN A 37 -14.96 -6.95 -18.61
N SER A 38 -13.99 -7.74 -18.15
CA SER A 38 -14.15 -9.16 -17.83
C SER A 38 -13.62 -9.57 -16.45
N ARG A 39 -12.80 -8.74 -15.81
CA ARG A 39 -12.11 -9.06 -14.55
C ARG A 39 -12.31 -7.97 -13.51
N SER A 40 -12.30 -8.39 -12.25
CA SER A 40 -12.23 -7.49 -11.11
C SER A 40 -11.07 -7.87 -10.20
N THR A 41 -10.57 -6.90 -9.45
CA THR A 41 -9.49 -7.10 -8.48
C THR A 41 -9.77 -6.32 -7.21
N ASN A 42 -9.23 -6.76 -6.08
CA ASN A 42 -9.24 -5.96 -4.87
C ASN A 42 -8.23 -4.82 -4.97
N HIS A 43 -8.56 -3.67 -4.36
CA HIS A 43 -7.56 -2.68 -3.98
C HIS A 43 -6.77 -3.20 -2.78
N TRP A 44 -5.45 -3.08 -2.81
CA TRP A 44 -4.56 -3.50 -1.72
C TRP A 44 -3.75 -2.33 -1.20
N CYS A 45 -3.66 -2.25 0.13
CA CYS A 45 -2.84 -1.27 0.82
C CYS A 45 -2.40 -1.80 2.20
N LEU A 46 -1.58 -1.01 2.91
CA LEU A 46 -1.12 -1.36 4.25
C LEU A 46 -1.77 -0.49 5.32
N TYR A 47 -2.16 -1.12 6.43
CA TYR A 47 -2.59 -0.46 7.66
C TYR A 47 -1.54 -0.70 8.75
N LEU A 48 -0.91 0.38 9.20
CA LEU A 48 0.05 0.37 10.30
C LEU A 48 -0.71 0.68 11.58
N GLN A 49 -1.04 -0.31 12.40
CA GLN A 49 -1.72 -0.04 13.67
C GLN A 49 -0.79 0.69 14.63
N THR A 50 -1.27 1.83 15.14
CA THR A 50 -0.49 2.72 16.02
C THR A 50 -1.03 2.82 17.43
N SER A 51 -2.26 2.35 17.66
CA SER A 51 -2.86 2.14 18.98
C SER A 51 -3.89 1.00 18.93
N PRO A 52 -4.53 0.60 20.04
CA PRO A 52 -5.62 -0.38 20.00
C PRO A 52 -6.82 0.04 19.11
N THR A 53 -6.96 1.33 18.80
CA THR A 53 -8.13 1.88 18.09
C THR A 53 -7.77 2.72 16.87
N SER A 54 -6.50 2.87 16.51
CA SER A 54 -6.07 3.72 15.39
C SER A 54 -5.00 3.07 14.52
N SER A 55 -4.87 3.59 13.31
CA SER A 55 -3.84 3.18 12.36
C SER A 55 -3.37 4.33 11.49
N VAL A 56 -2.25 4.13 10.82
CA VAL A 56 -1.80 4.91 9.68
C VAL A 56 -1.90 4.03 8.45
N ARG A 57 -2.73 4.41 7.48
CA ARG A 57 -2.81 3.73 6.19
C ARG A 57 -1.75 4.25 5.25
N VAL A 58 -1.00 3.35 4.64
CA VAL A 58 -0.05 3.62 3.56
C VAL A 58 -0.64 3.04 2.28
N ASP A 59 -1.04 3.94 1.39
CA ASP A 59 -1.81 3.62 0.19
C ASP A 59 -1.16 4.24 -1.04
N MET A 60 -1.04 3.46 -2.12
CA MET A 60 -0.59 3.96 -3.41
C MET A 60 -1.79 4.01 -4.34
N THR A 61 -2.13 5.21 -4.80
CA THR A 61 -3.33 5.46 -5.60
C THR A 61 -2.98 6.17 -6.91
N PRO A 62 -3.63 5.87 -8.04
CA PRO A 62 -3.45 6.63 -9.28
C PRO A 62 -3.83 8.09 -9.09
N SER A 63 -3.04 9.00 -9.68
CA SER A 63 -3.31 10.44 -9.61
C SER A 63 -4.35 10.90 -10.62
N TYR A 64 -4.49 10.19 -11.74
CA TYR A 64 -5.30 10.55 -12.93
C TYR A 64 -5.02 11.94 -13.54
N SER A 65 -4.12 12.73 -12.96
CA SER A 65 -3.86 14.12 -13.28
C SER A 65 -2.45 14.35 -13.80
N TYR A 66 -1.52 13.45 -13.46
CA TYR A 66 -0.16 13.47 -13.98
C TYR A 66 0.03 12.27 -14.91
N PRO A 67 0.23 12.48 -16.22
CA PRO A 67 0.42 11.39 -17.18
C PRO A 67 1.61 10.51 -16.81
N SER A 68 1.44 9.20 -17.02
CA SER A 68 2.54 8.24 -16.90
C SER A 68 3.59 8.49 -17.99
N THR A 69 4.85 8.26 -17.64
CA THR A 69 6.03 8.35 -18.54
C THR A 69 6.53 6.98 -18.99
N ARG A 70 6.03 5.89 -18.39
CA ARG A 70 6.43 4.51 -18.63
C ARG A 70 5.31 3.63 -19.19
N LEU A 71 4.05 3.97 -18.91
CA LEU A 71 2.84 3.21 -19.26
C LEU A 71 1.89 4.09 -20.10
N PRO A 72 1.80 3.88 -21.41
CA PRO A 72 0.95 4.67 -22.29
C PRO A 72 -0.53 4.70 -21.85
N GLY A 73 -1.06 5.91 -21.67
CA GLY A 73 -2.43 6.16 -21.20
C GLY A 73 -2.62 6.02 -19.69
N GLY A 74 -1.57 5.68 -18.94
CA GLY A 74 -1.59 5.58 -17.49
C GLY A 74 -1.38 6.93 -16.78
N SER A 75 -1.24 6.86 -15.46
CA SER A 75 -0.97 8.04 -14.62
C SER A 75 0.07 7.75 -13.54
N LYS A 76 0.77 8.79 -13.09
CA LYS A 76 1.64 8.71 -11.91
C LYS A 76 0.82 8.41 -10.66
N GLY A 77 1.44 7.74 -9.70
CA GLY A 77 0.84 7.41 -8.41
C GLY A 77 1.06 8.50 -7.36
N ASN A 78 0.20 8.50 -6.36
CA ASN A 78 0.32 9.26 -5.12
C ASN A 78 0.51 8.26 -3.96
N LEU A 79 1.61 8.37 -3.23
CA LEU A 79 1.79 7.69 -1.95
C LEU A 79 1.07 8.50 -0.86
N ILE A 80 -0.09 8.01 -0.43
CA ILE A 80 -0.92 8.63 0.58
C ILE A 80 -0.68 7.94 1.93
N VAL A 81 -0.30 8.74 2.92
CA VAL A 81 -0.09 8.32 4.32
C VAL A 81 -1.18 8.96 5.19
N SER A 82 -2.21 8.21 5.53
CA SER A 82 -3.40 8.73 6.24
C SER A 82 -3.47 8.25 7.68
N GLU A 83 -3.60 9.16 8.64
CA GLU A 83 -3.99 8.84 10.01
C GLU A 83 -5.49 8.50 10.06
N LEU A 84 -5.84 7.38 10.67
CA LEU A 84 -7.20 6.85 10.71
C LEU A 84 -7.63 6.56 12.16
N PRO A 85 -8.87 6.93 12.56
CA PRO A 85 -9.41 6.69 13.90
C PRO A 85 -9.95 5.26 14.08
N TYR A 86 -9.39 4.30 13.34
CA TYR A 86 -9.75 2.88 13.38
C TYR A 86 -8.55 2.02 12.97
N VAL A 87 -8.53 0.75 13.38
CA VAL A 87 -7.42 -0.19 13.10
C VAL A 87 -7.44 -0.71 11.66
N VAL A 88 -8.63 -0.98 11.13
CA VAL A 88 -8.87 -1.42 9.74
C VAL A 88 -10.31 -1.06 9.36
N THR A 89 -10.58 -0.87 8.07
CA THR A 89 -11.92 -0.57 7.58
C THR A 89 -12.86 -1.78 7.68
N ASN A 90 -14.17 -1.53 7.85
CA ASN A 90 -15.21 -2.57 7.78
C ASN A 90 -15.40 -3.14 6.36
N HIS A 91 -14.79 -2.54 5.36
CA HIS A 91 -14.84 -2.97 3.95
C HIS A 91 -13.73 -3.97 3.58
N ALA A 92 -12.91 -4.39 4.55
CA ALA A 92 -11.85 -5.37 4.34
C ALA A 92 -12.41 -6.75 3.94
N LYS A 93 -11.87 -7.33 2.87
CA LYS A 93 -12.22 -8.67 2.36
C LYS A 93 -11.18 -9.72 2.72
N LYS A 94 -9.93 -9.29 2.94
CA LYS A 94 -8.85 -10.12 3.48
C LYS A 94 -7.92 -9.23 4.29
N ILE A 95 -7.47 -9.75 5.42
CA ILE A 95 -6.45 -9.13 6.27
C ILE A 95 -5.39 -10.18 6.53
N VAL A 96 -4.13 -9.83 6.30
CA VAL A 96 -2.97 -10.60 6.76
C VAL A 96 -2.21 -9.74 7.76
N GLN A 97 -2.01 -10.29 8.96
CA GLN A 97 -1.33 -9.60 10.07
C GLN A 97 0.16 -9.94 10.06
N ILE A 98 1.00 -8.91 10.15
CA ILE A 98 2.45 -9.01 10.15
C ILE A 98 2.97 -8.33 11.41
N ARG A 99 3.63 -9.12 12.27
CA ARG A 99 4.30 -8.63 13.47
C ARG A 99 5.49 -7.78 13.04
N PRO A 100 5.54 -6.49 13.43
CA PRO A 100 6.66 -5.62 13.09
C PRO A 100 7.88 -5.94 13.96
N MET A 101 9.04 -5.45 13.54
CA MET A 101 10.20 -5.39 14.45
C MET A 101 9.92 -4.48 15.66
N GLN A 102 10.60 -4.74 16.78
CA GLN A 102 10.47 -3.90 17.97
C GLN A 102 10.91 -2.46 17.69
N GLY A 103 10.15 -1.49 18.19
CA GLY A 103 10.46 -0.07 18.04
C GLY A 103 10.21 0.51 16.64
N LEU A 104 9.62 -0.26 15.71
CA LEU A 104 9.27 0.24 14.38
C LEU A 104 8.32 1.44 14.51
N ARG A 105 8.54 2.45 13.66
CA ARG A 105 7.74 3.68 13.59
C ARG A 105 7.35 3.93 12.14
N VAL A 106 6.29 4.71 11.95
CA VAL A 106 5.78 5.03 10.61
C VAL A 106 6.85 5.62 9.71
N HIS A 107 7.70 6.53 10.22
CA HIS A 107 8.76 7.15 9.44
C HIS A 107 9.78 6.13 8.90
N HIS A 108 10.13 5.08 9.65
CA HIS A 108 11.05 4.03 9.16
C HIS A 108 10.52 3.39 7.86
N ILE A 109 9.22 3.12 7.80
CA ILE A 109 8.59 2.52 6.62
C ILE A 109 8.51 3.54 5.47
N VAL A 110 7.98 4.75 5.75
CA VAL A 110 7.78 5.76 4.70
C VAL A 110 9.10 6.25 4.11
N ASP A 111 10.12 6.44 4.94
CA ASP A 111 11.44 6.88 4.47
C ASP A 111 12.12 5.78 3.66
N ALA A 112 12.01 4.51 4.05
CA ALA A 112 12.50 3.39 3.27
C ALA A 112 11.81 3.29 1.89
N LEU A 113 10.50 3.54 1.83
CA LEU A 113 9.76 3.60 0.56
C LEU A 113 10.32 4.69 -0.35
N ILE A 114 10.53 5.91 0.18
CA ILE A 114 11.06 7.04 -0.59
C ILE A 114 12.50 6.77 -1.04
N GLN A 115 13.36 6.27 -0.14
CA GLN A 115 14.76 5.95 -0.45
C GLN A 115 14.88 4.88 -1.53
N ALA A 116 13.96 3.90 -1.55
CA ALA A 116 13.87 2.88 -2.57
C ALA A 116 13.10 3.31 -3.83
N GLY A 117 12.71 4.60 -3.94
CA GLY A 117 11.97 5.15 -5.08
C GLY A 117 10.55 4.59 -5.25
N ARG A 118 9.96 4.02 -4.19
CA ARG A 118 8.62 3.40 -4.24
C ARG A 118 7.49 4.41 -4.30
N ASP A 119 7.75 5.68 -3.99
CA ASP A 119 6.85 6.81 -4.20
C ASP A 119 6.78 7.24 -5.67
N LYS A 120 7.81 6.92 -6.48
CA LYS A 120 7.85 7.18 -7.93
C LYS A 120 7.24 6.01 -8.71
N TYR A 121 5.96 5.78 -8.50
CA TYR A 121 5.21 4.70 -9.14
C TYR A 121 4.24 5.23 -10.19
N GLU A 122 3.89 4.41 -11.16
CA GLU A 122 2.91 4.71 -12.20
C GLU A 122 1.94 3.53 -12.37
N PHE A 123 0.68 3.87 -12.55
CA PHE A 123 -0.44 2.98 -12.82
C PHE A 123 -0.69 2.90 -14.32
N ASP A 124 -1.26 1.79 -14.76
CA ASP A 124 -1.74 1.66 -16.15
C ASP A 124 -2.99 2.51 -16.43
N ARG A 125 -3.52 2.41 -17.65
CA ARG A 125 -4.70 3.16 -18.10
C ARG A 125 -5.98 2.83 -17.32
N ASP A 126 -6.03 1.62 -16.76
CA ASP A 126 -7.19 1.13 -16.01
C ASP A 126 -7.07 1.52 -14.52
N GLY A 127 -5.99 2.20 -14.14
CA GLY A 127 -5.73 2.61 -12.77
C GLY A 127 -5.37 1.44 -11.85
N VAL A 128 -4.93 0.32 -12.42
CA VAL A 128 -4.57 -0.89 -11.68
C VAL A 128 -3.04 -0.96 -11.56
N GLY A 129 -2.54 -1.59 -10.49
CA GLY A 129 -1.12 -1.54 -10.10
C GLY A 129 -0.88 -1.57 -8.59
N CYS A 130 -1.93 -1.46 -7.78
CA CYS A 130 -1.83 -1.43 -6.31
C CYS A 130 -1.33 -2.75 -5.73
N ARG A 131 -1.63 -3.90 -6.36
CA ARG A 131 -1.18 -5.22 -5.89
C ARG A 131 0.31 -5.40 -6.10
N MET A 132 0.82 -5.06 -7.28
CA MET A 132 2.24 -5.07 -7.57
C MET A 132 2.98 -4.12 -6.63
N TRP A 133 2.48 -2.89 -6.45
CA TRP A 133 3.09 -1.94 -5.53
C TRP A 133 3.13 -2.48 -4.10
N THR A 134 2.01 -3.03 -3.60
CA THR A 134 1.93 -3.58 -2.23
C THR A 134 2.84 -4.79 -2.07
N SER A 135 2.92 -5.68 -3.06
CA SER A 135 3.82 -6.84 -3.05
C SER A 135 5.31 -6.43 -3.01
N ASN A 136 5.67 -5.39 -3.77
CA ASN A 136 7.02 -4.82 -3.77
C ASN A 136 7.34 -4.13 -2.43
N THR A 137 6.37 -3.43 -1.85
CA THR A 137 6.49 -2.84 -0.50
C THR A 137 6.71 -3.93 0.55
N LEU A 138 5.96 -5.04 0.50
CA LEU A 138 6.17 -6.19 1.39
C LEU A 138 7.58 -6.79 1.24
N SER A 139 8.08 -6.90 0.01
CA SER A 139 9.44 -7.36 -0.26
C SER A 139 10.48 -6.42 0.37
N LEU A 140 10.27 -5.11 0.29
CA LEU A 140 11.14 -4.11 0.92
C LEU A 140 11.11 -4.21 2.45
N LEU A 141 9.93 -4.36 3.04
CA LEU A 141 9.79 -4.57 4.49
C LEU A 141 10.53 -5.84 4.95
N GLN A 142 10.47 -6.91 4.16
CA GLN A 142 11.22 -8.14 4.46
C GLN A 142 12.73 -7.90 4.37
N SER A 143 13.22 -7.24 3.30
CA SER A 143 14.66 -6.99 3.12
C SER A 143 15.24 -6.10 4.24
N ASN A 144 14.43 -5.19 4.78
CA ASN A 144 14.84 -4.32 5.88
C ASN A 144 14.64 -4.94 7.28
N GLY A 145 14.10 -6.17 7.36
CA GLY A 145 13.79 -6.83 8.63
C GLY A 145 12.66 -6.15 9.42
N TYR A 146 11.79 -5.38 8.76
CA TYR A 146 10.74 -4.60 9.42
C TYR A 146 9.52 -5.42 9.84
N GLY A 147 9.43 -6.69 9.44
CA GLY A 147 8.35 -7.57 9.87
C GLY A 147 8.76 -9.05 9.79
N ASN A 148 7.94 -9.90 10.42
CA ASN A 148 8.14 -11.35 10.38
C ASN A 148 8.08 -11.87 8.93
N SER A 149 9.15 -12.54 8.49
CA SER A 149 9.28 -13.00 7.11
C SER A 149 8.19 -14.00 6.68
N GLY A 150 7.81 -14.95 7.54
CA GLY A 150 6.74 -15.91 7.21
C GLY A 150 5.38 -15.24 6.99
N GLN A 151 5.05 -14.24 7.81
CA GLN A 151 3.80 -13.47 7.66
C GLN A 151 3.83 -12.54 6.44
N ILE A 152 5.00 -12.02 6.09
CA ILE A 152 5.17 -11.26 4.84
C ILE A 152 4.93 -12.16 3.63
N GLN A 153 5.50 -13.37 3.62
CA GLN A 153 5.27 -14.34 2.55
C GLN A 153 3.80 -14.75 2.46
N GLU A 154 3.10 -14.92 3.59
CA GLU A 154 1.66 -15.14 3.63
C GLU A 154 0.90 -13.97 2.96
N ALA A 155 1.27 -12.73 3.27
CA ALA A 155 0.64 -11.54 2.69
C ALA A 155 0.89 -11.47 1.17
N GLN A 156 2.09 -11.78 0.71
CA GLN A 156 2.42 -11.84 -0.71
C GLN A 156 1.60 -12.92 -1.44
N ALA A 157 1.46 -14.10 -0.84
CA ALA A 157 0.62 -15.17 -1.39
C ALA A 157 -0.86 -14.78 -1.41
N ALA A 158 -1.34 -14.01 -0.43
CA ALA A 158 -2.71 -13.53 -0.40
C ALA A 158 -3.01 -12.47 -1.47
N ILE A 159 -2.03 -11.64 -1.85
CA ILE A 159 -2.16 -10.62 -2.90
C ILE A 159 -2.36 -11.25 -4.30
N LEU A 160 -1.88 -12.47 -4.51
CA LEU A 160 -2.06 -13.24 -5.76
C LEU A 160 -3.47 -13.84 -5.92
N LYS A 161 -4.43 -13.42 -5.09
CA LYS A 161 -5.81 -13.90 -5.08
C LYS A 161 -6.81 -12.75 -5.06
N VAL A 162 -8.00 -13.03 -5.59
CA VAL A 162 -9.16 -12.12 -5.54
C VAL A 162 -10.09 -12.55 -4.40
N TRP A 163 -10.26 -11.68 -3.42
CA TRP A 163 -11.06 -11.91 -2.23
C TRP A 163 -12.48 -11.34 -2.38
N PRO A 164 -13.50 -11.97 -1.78
CA PRO A 164 -13.40 -13.08 -0.82
C PRO A 164 -13.20 -14.47 -1.43
N ASP A 165 -13.47 -14.66 -2.72
CA ASP A 165 -13.53 -15.99 -3.36
C ASP A 165 -12.20 -16.77 -3.32
N GLY A 166 -11.06 -16.10 -3.20
CA GLY A 166 -9.74 -16.72 -3.14
C GLY A 166 -9.22 -17.20 -4.49
N THR A 167 -9.86 -16.80 -5.59
CA THR A 167 -9.47 -17.16 -6.97
C THR A 167 -8.12 -16.55 -7.33
N SER A 168 -7.23 -17.36 -7.88
CA SER A 168 -5.90 -16.91 -8.32
C SER A 168 -6.01 -15.84 -9.40
N LEU A 169 -5.21 -14.80 -9.28
CA LEU A 169 -5.09 -13.73 -10.27
C LEU A 169 -3.67 -13.22 -10.25
N GLU A 170 -3.02 -13.19 -11.42
CA GLU A 170 -1.69 -12.61 -11.57
C GLU A 170 -1.66 -11.16 -11.07
N LEU A 171 -0.46 -10.72 -10.66
CA LEU A 171 -0.25 -9.34 -10.26
C LEU A 171 -0.67 -8.39 -11.37
N ASP A 172 -1.21 -7.26 -10.96
CA ASP A 172 -1.43 -6.16 -11.87
C ASP A 172 -0.12 -5.55 -12.36
N ARG A 173 -0.21 -4.67 -13.35
CA ARG A 173 0.93 -4.02 -13.95
C ARG A 173 1.10 -2.64 -13.32
N GLY A 174 2.35 -2.25 -13.11
CA GLY A 174 2.74 -0.89 -12.79
C GLY A 174 4.23 -0.70 -13.07
N ALA A 175 4.70 0.54 -12.99
CA ALA A 175 6.07 0.88 -13.33
C ALA A 175 6.66 1.89 -12.34
N TYR A 176 7.99 1.84 -12.16
CA TYR A 176 8.74 2.87 -11.43
C TYR A 176 9.47 3.80 -12.43
N TYR A 177 9.74 5.04 -12.03
CA TYR A 177 10.43 6.06 -12.83
C TYR A 177 11.46 6.88 -12.05
#